data_AF-A0A6A7MEI3-F1
#
_entry.id   AF-A0A6A7MEI3-F1
#
_cell.length_a   1.000
_cell.length_b   1.000
_cell.length_c   1.000
_cell.angle_alpha   90.00
_cell.angle_beta   90.00
_cell.angle_gamma   90.00
#
_symmetry.space_group_name_H-M   'P 1'
#
loop_
_entity.id
_entity.type
_entity.pdbx_description
1 polymer ?
#
loop_
_entity_poly.entity_id
_entity_poly.type
_entity_poly.pdbx_seq_one_letter_code
_entity_poly.pdbx_strand_id
1 'polypeptide(L)'
;MGKSLTIRQAAELMNVSPRLIHNVRKVMRSQRRDLIEAVERGTMTVGEALRTLDGSAEPPDRVARFKAIWRNCTPAERDAIAAWIAK
;
A
#
# COMPACT_ATOMS: atom_id res chain seq x y z
N MET A 1 -30.74 1.36 11.51
CA MET A 1 -29.30 1.56 11.17
C MET A 1 -28.82 0.31 10.44
N GLY A 2 -28.52 0.41 9.14
CA GLY A 2 -28.01 -0.74 8.38
C GLY A 2 -26.64 -1.17 8.91
N LYS A 3 -26.42 -2.48 9.10
CA LYS A 3 -25.11 -3.01 9.48
C LYS A 3 -24.07 -2.53 8.47
N SER A 4 -23.07 -1.79 8.94
CA SER A 4 -21.91 -1.45 8.10
C SER A 4 -21.17 -2.72 7.72
N LEU A 5 -20.79 -2.83 6.45
CA LEU A 5 -19.99 -3.96 5.97
C LEU A 5 -18.62 -3.96 6.65
N THR A 6 -18.15 -5.15 7.03
CA THR A 6 -16.75 -5.34 7.42
C THR A 6 -15.83 -5.17 6.21
N ILE A 7 -14.53 -4.95 6.44
CA ILE A 7 -13.53 -4.85 5.36
C ILE A 7 -13.54 -6.11 4.48
N ARG A 8 -13.68 -7.29 5.10
CA ARG A 8 -13.73 -8.57 4.37
C ARG A 8 -14.97 -8.67 3.50
N GLN A 9 -16.15 -8.35 4.04
CA GLN A 9 -17.41 -8.37 3.26
C GLN A 9 -17.40 -7.40 2.09
N ALA A 10 -16.86 -6.18 2.28
CA ALA A 10 -16.72 -5.21 1.20
C ALA A 10 -15.71 -5.69 0.13
N ALA A 11 -14.62 -6.34 0.54
CA ALA A 11 -13.62 -6.88 -0.37
C ALA A 11 -14.18 -8.01 -1.23
N GLU A 12 -14.92 -8.94 -0.61
CA GLU A 12 -15.63 -10.03 -1.30
C GLU A 12 -16.67 -9.49 -2.28
N LEU A 13 -17.50 -8.53 -1.85
CA LEU A 13 -18.54 -7.93 -2.70
C LEU A 13 -17.96 -7.25 -3.94
N MET A 14 -16.82 -6.59 -3.80
CA MET A 14 -16.15 -5.86 -4.88
C MET A 14 -15.15 -6.71 -5.67
N ASN A 15 -14.95 -7.98 -5.29
CA ASN A 15 -13.91 -8.85 -5.84
C ASN A 15 -12.50 -8.22 -5.84
N VAL A 16 -12.12 -7.62 -4.72
CA VAL A 16 -10.80 -7.00 -4.53
C VAL A 16 -10.13 -7.51 -3.26
N SER A 17 -8.85 -7.21 -3.10
CA SER A 17 -8.14 -7.56 -1.86
C SER A 17 -8.67 -6.75 -0.65
N PRO A 18 -8.75 -7.35 0.56
CA PRO A 18 -9.07 -6.62 1.80
C PRO A 18 -8.15 -5.43 2.05
N ARG A 19 -6.89 -5.52 1.59
CA ARG A 19 -5.90 -4.44 1.67
C ARG A 19 -6.35 -3.21 0.88
N LEU A 20 -6.93 -3.38 -0.30
CA LEU A 20 -7.42 -2.26 -1.09
C LEU A 20 -8.57 -1.54 -0.38
N ILE A 21 -9.51 -2.27 0.20
CA ILE A 21 -10.61 -1.69 1.00
C ILE A 21 -10.08 -0.92 2.21
N HIS A 22 -9.08 -1.47 2.91
CA HIS A 22 -8.43 -0.79 4.02
C HIS A 22 -7.79 0.54 3.57
N ASN A 23 -7.09 0.52 2.43
CA ASN A 23 -6.44 1.67 1.84
C ASN A 23 -7.44 2.77 1.44
N VAL A 24 -8.53 2.41 0.76
CA VAL A 24 -9.63 3.34 0.43
C VAL A 24 -10.20 3.96 1.70
N ARG A 25 -10.46 3.15 2.72
CA ARG A 25 -11.00 3.64 4.01
C ARG A 25 -10.05 4.63 4.69
N LYS A 26 -8.73 4.42 4.58
CA LYS A 26 -7.72 5.35 5.10
C LYS A 26 -7.74 6.69 4.35
N VAL A 27 -7.81 6.66 3.01
CA VAL A 27 -7.96 7.89 2.19
C VAL A 27 -9.24 8.63 2.56
N MET A 28 -10.38 7.94 2.64
CA MET A 28 -11.66 8.56 2.99
C MET A 28 -11.67 9.18 4.40
N ARG A 29 -11.01 8.52 5.36
CA ARG A 29 -10.89 9.02 6.75
C ARG A 29 -9.98 10.23 6.90
N SER A 30 -9.11 10.49 5.93
CA SER A 30 -8.20 11.64 5.99
C SER A 30 -8.88 12.99 5.84
N GLN A 31 -10.12 13.01 5.32
CA GLN A 31 -10.87 14.22 4.98
C GLN A 31 -10.16 15.15 3.96
N ARG A 32 -9.09 14.67 3.30
CA ARG A 32 -8.43 15.35 2.17
C ARG A 32 -9.29 15.24 0.91
N ARG A 33 -10.23 16.17 0.78
CA ARG A 33 -11.20 16.20 -0.33
C ARG A 33 -10.55 16.19 -1.70
N ASP A 34 -9.41 16.88 -1.84
CA ASP A 34 -8.61 16.90 -3.07
C ASP A 34 -8.18 15.49 -3.52
N LEU A 35 -7.73 14.65 -2.58
CA LEU A 35 -7.30 13.28 -2.86
C LEU A 35 -8.49 12.34 -3.10
N ILE A 36 -9.57 12.53 -2.34
CA ILE A 36 -10.81 11.74 -2.50
C ILE A 36 -11.40 11.98 -3.89
N GLU A 37 -11.57 13.23 -4.28
CA GLU A 37 -12.12 13.58 -5.59
C GLU A 37 -11.21 13.11 -6.74
N ALA A 38 -9.90 13.21 -6.58
CA ALA A 38 -8.97 12.74 -7.60
C ALA A 38 -9.08 11.22 -7.83
N VAL A 39 -9.29 10.45 -6.75
CA VAL A 39 -9.52 8.99 -6.81
C VAL A 39 -10.89 8.67 -7.41
N GLU A 40 -11.95 9.38 -7.01
CA GLU A 40 -13.31 9.17 -7.53
C GLU A 40 -13.41 9.48 -9.03
N ARG A 41 -12.70 10.52 -9.50
CA ARG A 41 -12.63 10.88 -10.93
C ARG A 41 -11.72 9.94 -11.73
N GLY A 42 -11.02 9.01 -11.08
CA GLY A 42 -10.06 8.12 -11.73
C GLY A 42 -8.78 8.81 -12.21
N THR A 43 -8.58 10.08 -11.83
CA THR A 43 -7.36 10.85 -12.17
C THR A 43 -6.16 10.48 -11.30
N MET A 44 -6.39 9.75 -10.20
CA MET A 44 -5.38 9.28 -9.27
C MET A 44 -5.76 7.90 -8.74
N THR A 45 -4.79 7.01 -8.58
CA THR A 45 -5.02 5.71 -7.93
C THR A 45 -5.08 5.84 -6.41
N VAL A 46 -5.76 4.91 -5.74
CA VAL A 46 -5.80 4.83 -4.26
C VAL A 46 -4.38 4.77 -3.66
N GLY A 47 -3.44 4.11 -4.35
CA GLY A 47 -2.06 4.00 -3.92
C GLY A 47 -1.28 5.32 -4.01
N GLU A 48 -1.52 6.13 -5.04
CA GLU A 48 -0.98 7.50 -5.16
C GLU A 48 -1.57 8.42 -4.09
N ALA A 49 -2.89 8.38 -3.89
CA ALA A 49 -3.56 9.16 -2.85
C ALA A 49 -3.00 8.83 -1.47
N LEU A 50 -2.75 7.55 -1.17
CA LEU A 50 -2.12 7.13 0.07
C LEU A 50 -0.69 7.64 0.24
N ARG A 51 0.13 7.58 -0.83
CA ARG A 51 1.50 8.11 -0.79
C ARG A 51 1.51 9.61 -0.49
N THR A 52 0.63 10.35 -1.16
CA THR A 52 0.43 11.80 -0.93
C THR A 52 -0.09 12.08 0.48
N LEU A 53 -1.00 11.25 0.99
CA LEU A 53 -1.56 11.39 2.34
C LEU A 53 -0.53 11.13 3.42
N ASP A 54 0.29 10.08 3.27
CA ASP A 54 1.28 9.68 4.27
C ASP A 54 2.50 10.62 4.31
N GLY A 55 2.52 11.67 3.48
CA GLY A 55 3.68 12.55 3.32
C GLY A 55 4.90 11.82 2.77
N SER A 56 4.75 10.55 2.41
CA SER A 56 5.74 9.78 1.70
C SER A 56 5.71 10.24 0.25
N ALA A 57 6.46 11.30 -0.05
CA ALA A 57 7.38 11.17 -1.16
C ALA A 57 8.00 9.79 -0.99
N GLU A 58 7.71 8.88 -1.91
CA GLU A 58 8.29 7.55 -1.95
C GLU A 58 9.73 7.70 -1.50
N PRO A 59 10.19 7.06 -0.39
CA PRO A 59 11.61 7.15 -0.09
C PRO A 59 12.25 6.70 -1.39
N PRO A 60 13.10 7.52 -2.05
CA PRO A 60 13.67 7.19 -3.36
C PRO A 60 14.41 5.85 -3.36
N ASP A 61 14.49 5.24 -2.19
CA ASP A 61 15.46 4.31 -1.77
C ASP A 61 14.84 3.10 -1.06
N ARG A 62 13.54 2.76 -1.09
CA ARG A 62 13.20 1.41 -0.54
C ARG A 62 13.83 0.31 -1.40
N VAL A 63 13.67 0.42 -2.71
CA VAL A 63 14.31 -0.47 -3.67
C VAL A 63 15.81 -0.16 -3.79
N ALA A 64 16.23 1.11 -3.77
CA ALA A 64 17.65 1.41 -3.86
C ALA A 64 18.42 1.06 -2.55
N ARG A 65 17.80 1.13 -1.37
CA ARG A 65 18.38 0.73 -0.07
C ARG A 65 18.37 -0.76 0.04
N PHE A 66 17.31 -1.42 -0.43
CA PHE A 66 17.32 -2.86 -0.60
C PHE A 66 18.46 -3.27 -1.54
N LYS A 67 18.63 -2.62 -2.70
CA LYS A 67 19.74 -2.89 -3.63
C LYS A 67 21.12 -2.57 -3.03
N ALA A 68 21.24 -1.55 -2.18
CA ALA A 68 22.48 -1.17 -1.50
C ALA A 68 22.84 -2.19 -0.40
N ILE A 69 21.86 -2.54 0.44
CA ILE A 69 21.98 -3.60 1.44
C ILE A 69 22.33 -4.92 0.76
N TRP A 70 21.58 -5.30 -0.29
CA TRP A 70 21.83 -6.51 -1.07
C TRP A 70 23.25 -6.53 -1.65
N ARG A 71 23.72 -5.43 -2.23
CA ARG A 71 25.10 -5.30 -2.74
C ARG A 71 26.15 -5.50 -1.63
N ASN A 72 25.88 -5.02 -0.42
CA ASN A 72 26.80 -5.10 0.71
C ASN A 72 26.67 -6.38 1.55
N CYS A 73 25.64 -7.21 1.33
CA CYS A 73 25.53 -8.53 1.95
C CYS A 73 26.54 -9.52 1.36
N THR A 74 27.11 -10.34 2.24
CA THR A 74 27.86 -11.54 1.88
C THR A 74 26.95 -12.58 1.20
N PRO A 75 27.50 -13.53 0.43
CA PRO A 75 26.70 -14.60 -0.18
C PRO A 75 25.82 -15.35 0.83
N ALA A 76 26.36 -15.66 2.02
CA ALA A 76 25.63 -16.36 3.08
C ALA A 76 24.43 -15.56 3.61
N GLU A 77 24.56 -14.24 3.76
CA GLU A 77 23.44 -13.37 4.18
C GLU A 77 22.37 -13.26 3.09
N ARG A 78 22.76 -13.25 1.81
CA ARG A 78 21.81 -13.27 0.70
C ARG A 78 21.01 -14.57 0.67
N ASP A 79 21.66 -15.71 0.91
CA ASP A 79 21.01 -17.01 0.96
C ASP A 79 20.00 -17.10 2.11
N ALA A 80 20.35 -16.55 3.29
CA ALA A 80 19.43 -16.47 4.43
C ALA A 80 18.21 -15.58 4.14
N ILE A 81 18.39 -14.44 3.48
CA ILE A 81 17.29 -13.56 3.07
C ILE A 81 16.41 -14.26 2.02
N ALA A 82 17.01 -14.92 1.03
CA ALA A 82 16.28 -15.66 0.01
C ALA A 82 15.44 -16.80 0.62
N ALA A 83 15.99 -17.53 1.59
CA ALA A 83 15.29 -18.57 2.32
C ALA A 83 14.11 -18.03 3.17
N TRP A 84 14.22 -16.81 3.71
CA TRP A 84 13.12 -16.16 4.43
C TRP A 84 12.00 -15.70 3.49
N ILE A 85 12.32 -15.17 2.30
CA ILE A 85 11.34 -14.71 1.31
C ILE A 85 10.55 -15.89 0.70
N ALA A 86 11.19 -17.05 0.54
CA ALA A 86 10.58 -18.24 -0.04
C ALA A 86 9.64 -19.02 0.91
N LYS A 87 9.45 -18.52 2.13
CA LYS A 87 8.68 -19.17 3.20
C LYS A 87 7.33 -18.47 3.42
#